data_AF-A0A929WBA2-F1
#
_entry.id   AF-A0A929WBA2-F1
#
_cell.length_a   1.000
_cell.length_b   1.000
_cell.length_c   1.000
_cell.angle_alpha   90.00
_cell.angle_beta   90.00
_cell.angle_gamma   90.00
#
_symmetry.space_group_name_H-M   'P 1'
#
loop_
_entity.id
_entity.type
_entity.pdbx_description
1 polymer ?
#
loop_
_entity_poly.entity_id
_entity_poly.type
_entity_poly.pdbx_seq_one_letter_code
_entity_poly.pdbx_strand_id
1 'polypeptide(L)'
;MRTLVSILMTILGILSPALSSQAQEADRFPGEFKEIHSIDDFTEGYYIICCQLGEHMAALCTPFKQANNKERGGIENISDKLSISSHRITDPKKNTVWKVERTSDGKFTLQNEQNKVYIATTTEDNSLKGDQTGNKKEMFVLKVYPTGNGQESSFTLQTTISKVKESEDLWLVYHTDKNIKTFVLTTLGKRGRTKRGTHSPRFFKLVAPETNQLTISSVKCATFYSEKAMKLPAGLTAHVGEVDAQHGVVHLKAIGSVIPANTAVIITGEPGTYTLTA
;
A
#
# COMPACT_ATOMS: atom_id res chain seq x y z
N MET A 1 6.82 -63.62 24.37
CA MET A 1 6.38 -62.76 25.49
C MET A 1 7.53 -62.56 26.46
N ARG A 2 8.18 -61.38 26.45
CA ARG A 2 8.58 -60.59 27.63
C ARG A 2 9.34 -59.35 27.16
N THR A 3 8.71 -58.24 27.46
CA THR A 3 9.09 -56.84 27.36
C THR A 3 10.41 -56.54 28.05
N LEU A 4 11.19 -55.62 27.49
CA LEU A 4 12.02 -54.69 28.25
C LEU A 4 12.20 -53.43 27.40
N VAL A 5 11.26 -52.50 27.63
CA VAL A 5 11.30 -51.10 27.19
C VAL A 5 11.75 -50.30 28.39
N SER A 6 12.90 -49.63 28.27
CA SER A 6 13.36 -48.54 29.15
C SER A 6 14.77 -48.11 28.69
N ILE A 7 15.23 -46.86 28.67
CA ILE A 7 14.77 -45.50 29.00
C ILE A 7 15.84 -44.60 28.34
N LEU A 8 15.49 -43.47 27.71
CA LEU A 8 16.12 -42.17 28.01
C LEU A 8 15.38 -41.06 27.24
N MET A 9 14.65 -40.23 27.99
CA MET A 9 14.40 -38.86 27.59
C MET A 9 15.72 -38.09 27.67
N THR A 10 16.11 -37.46 26.56
CA THR A 10 16.98 -36.29 26.60
C THR A 10 16.37 -35.22 25.70
N ILE A 11 15.83 -34.20 26.35
CA ILE A 11 15.50 -32.92 25.76
C ILE A 11 16.81 -32.31 25.26
N LEU A 12 16.97 -32.15 23.94
CA LEU A 12 17.97 -31.24 23.39
C LEU A 12 17.46 -30.66 22.07
N GLY A 13 17.53 -29.34 21.98
CA GLY A 13 16.76 -28.51 21.07
C GLY A 13 16.94 -28.86 19.60
N ILE A 14 15.82 -29.08 18.93
CA ILE A 14 15.69 -28.61 17.55
C ILE A 14 15.62 -27.09 17.67
N LEU A 15 16.80 -26.46 17.66
CA LEU A 15 16.93 -25.11 17.12
C LEU A 15 16.19 -25.14 15.79
N SER A 16 15.01 -24.53 15.76
CA SER A 16 14.40 -24.14 14.51
C SER A 16 15.45 -23.29 13.80
N PRO A 17 15.97 -23.67 12.62
CA PRO A 17 16.70 -22.73 11.82
C PRO A 17 15.75 -21.57 11.56
N ALA A 18 16.23 -20.38 11.92
CA ALA A 18 15.44 -19.18 12.04
C ALA A 18 14.56 -18.94 10.81
N LEU A 19 13.24 -18.91 11.03
CA LEU A 19 12.29 -18.16 10.21
C LEU A 19 12.60 -16.67 10.42
N SER A 20 13.75 -16.22 9.93
CA SER A 20 14.25 -14.85 10.12
C SER A 20 14.84 -14.33 8.82
N SER A 21 13.98 -14.27 7.80
CA SER A 21 14.04 -13.27 6.72
C SER A 21 12.76 -13.30 5.88
N GLN A 22 12.17 -14.48 5.64
CA GLN A 22 10.93 -14.61 4.85
C GLN A 22 9.67 -14.12 5.56
N ALA A 23 9.59 -14.21 6.88
CA ALA A 23 8.47 -13.64 7.65
C ALA A 23 8.45 -12.10 7.58
N GLN A 24 9.59 -11.47 7.25
CA GLN A 24 9.71 -10.01 7.09
C GLN A 24 9.26 -9.53 5.70
N GLU A 25 9.28 -10.41 4.68
CA GLU A 25 8.71 -10.12 3.36
C GLU A 25 7.17 -10.25 3.35
N ALA A 26 6.59 -11.09 4.20
CA ALA A 26 5.13 -11.29 4.30
C ALA A 26 4.36 -10.07 4.83
N ASP A 27 5.04 -9.14 5.51
CA ASP A 27 4.46 -7.89 6.00
C ASP A 27 4.64 -6.71 5.04
N ARG A 28 5.34 -6.91 3.92
CA ARG A 28 5.50 -5.89 2.88
C ARG A 28 4.42 -6.02 1.84
N PHE A 29 3.83 -4.88 1.46
CA PHE A 29 2.90 -4.85 0.35
C PHE A 29 3.66 -5.16 -0.94
N PRO A 30 3.26 -6.19 -1.71
CA PRO A 30 3.90 -6.48 -2.98
C PRO A 30 3.53 -5.36 -3.96
N GLY A 31 4.49 -4.49 -4.28
CA GLY A 31 4.34 -3.42 -5.27
C GLY A 31 4.73 -2.03 -4.77
N GLU A 32 4.27 -1.02 -5.52
CA GLU A 32 4.46 0.39 -5.19
C GLU A 32 3.10 1.09 -5.11
N PHE A 33 2.96 2.03 -4.19
CA PHE A 33 1.77 2.87 -4.11
C PHE A 33 1.96 4.09 -5.01
N LYS A 34 1.14 4.23 -6.05
CA LYS A 34 1.20 5.35 -7.01
C LYS A 34 0.10 6.35 -6.73
N GLU A 35 0.42 7.64 -6.83
CA GLU A 35 -0.60 8.68 -6.73
C GLU A 35 -1.64 8.53 -7.85
N ILE A 36 -2.91 8.71 -7.49
CA ILE A 36 -4.01 8.82 -8.44
C ILE A 36 -4.48 10.27 -8.54
N HIS A 37 -4.88 10.68 -9.75
CA HIS A 37 -5.20 12.07 -10.06
C HIS A 37 -6.67 12.28 -10.46
N SER A 38 -7.41 11.21 -10.75
CA SER A 38 -8.84 11.25 -11.04
C SER A 38 -9.68 10.51 -10.00
N ILE A 39 -10.93 10.95 -9.83
CA ILE A 39 -11.95 10.20 -9.09
C ILE A 39 -12.16 8.82 -9.70
N ASP A 40 -12.06 8.69 -11.02
CA ASP A 40 -12.29 7.42 -11.74
C ASP A 40 -11.22 6.36 -11.43
N ASP A 41 -10.02 6.79 -11.03
CA ASP A 41 -8.92 5.89 -10.66
C ASP A 41 -9.08 5.31 -9.24
N PHE A 42 -9.95 5.92 -8.42
CA PHE A 42 -10.25 5.48 -7.07
C PHE A 42 -11.24 4.31 -7.10
N THR A 43 -10.68 3.10 -7.01
CA THR A 43 -11.43 1.84 -6.93
C THR A 43 -11.11 1.09 -5.64
N GLU A 44 -11.66 -0.10 -5.48
CA GLU A 44 -11.26 -1.02 -4.41
C GLU A 44 -9.75 -1.34 -4.48
N GLY A 45 -9.13 -1.58 -3.33
CA GLY A 45 -7.70 -1.85 -3.21
C GLY A 45 -7.10 -1.32 -1.93
N TYR A 46 -5.76 -1.21 -1.88
CA TYR A 46 -5.04 -0.66 -0.73
C TYR A 46 -4.54 0.74 -1.06
N TYR A 47 -4.68 1.66 -0.11
CA TYR A 47 -4.33 3.06 -0.29
C TYR A 47 -3.50 3.62 0.87
N ILE A 48 -2.71 4.63 0.57
CA ILE A 48 -2.13 5.55 1.55
C ILE A 48 -2.74 6.93 1.29
N ILE A 49 -3.19 7.57 2.36
CA ILE A 49 -3.83 8.89 2.31
C ILE A 49 -2.83 9.90 2.87
N CYS A 50 -2.37 10.81 2.02
CA CYS A 50 -1.24 11.69 2.31
C CYS A 50 -1.59 13.17 2.25
N CYS A 51 -0.77 13.99 2.89
CA CYS A 51 -0.71 15.43 2.64
C CYS A 51 0.76 15.85 2.54
N GLN A 52 1.07 16.68 1.55
CA GLN A 52 2.38 17.32 1.45
C GLN A 52 2.43 18.54 2.39
N LEU A 53 3.47 18.62 3.21
CA LEU A 53 3.70 19.67 4.20
C LEU A 53 5.12 20.22 4.02
N GLY A 54 5.27 21.13 3.05
CA GLY A 54 6.59 21.61 2.65
C GLY A 54 7.43 20.45 2.10
N GLU A 55 8.53 20.13 2.78
CA GLU A 55 9.47 19.07 2.37
C GLU A 55 9.06 17.66 2.85
N HIS A 56 8.04 17.56 3.72
CA HIS A 56 7.63 16.29 4.30
C HIS A 56 6.27 15.83 3.77
N MET A 57 6.08 14.51 3.67
CA MET A 57 4.78 13.91 3.42
C MET A 57 4.28 13.22 4.69
N ALA A 58 3.08 13.62 5.13
CA ALA A 58 2.41 13.01 6.27
C ALA A 58 1.30 12.08 5.78
N ALA A 59 1.28 10.84 6.27
CA ALA A 59 0.25 9.86 5.99
C ALA A 59 -0.74 9.75 7.15
N LEU A 60 -2.03 9.59 6.83
CA LEU A 60 -3.07 9.25 7.80
C LEU A 60 -2.78 7.86 8.35
N CYS A 61 -2.68 7.75 9.67
CA CYS A 61 -2.37 6.49 10.33
C CYS A 61 -3.22 6.25 11.57
N THR A 62 -3.10 5.05 12.10
CA THR A 62 -3.52 4.70 13.45
C THR A 62 -2.31 4.57 14.40
N PRO A 63 -2.48 4.77 15.72
CA PRO A 63 -3.73 5.10 16.42
C PRO A 63 -4.20 6.54 16.15
N PHE A 64 -5.51 6.75 16.27
CA PHE A 64 -6.11 8.09 16.33
C PHE A 64 -5.62 8.80 17.60
N LYS A 65 -5.50 10.13 17.55
CA LYS A 65 -4.91 10.94 18.62
C LYS A 65 -5.94 11.90 19.21
N GLN A 66 -5.89 12.11 20.52
CA GLN A 66 -6.64 13.17 21.20
C GLN A 66 -5.89 14.50 21.05
N ALA A 67 -6.58 15.52 20.53
CA ALA A 67 -6.08 16.89 20.47
C ALA A 67 -7.23 17.87 20.68
N ASN A 68 -7.06 18.83 21.61
CA ASN A 68 -8.08 19.81 21.99
C ASN A 68 -9.45 19.17 22.32
N ASN A 69 -9.44 18.15 23.19
CA ASN A 69 -10.63 17.39 23.64
C ASN A 69 -11.41 16.68 22.53
N LYS A 70 -10.79 16.45 21.38
CA LYS A 70 -11.39 15.73 20.28
C LYS A 70 -10.40 14.74 19.69
N GLU A 71 -10.94 13.63 19.22
CA GLU A 71 -10.14 12.66 18.47
C GLU A 71 -9.94 13.12 17.02
N ARG A 72 -8.76 12.80 16.51
CA ARG A 72 -8.21 13.22 15.22
C ARG A 72 -7.41 12.08 14.59
N GLY A 73 -7.15 12.18 13.29
CA GLY A 73 -6.26 11.24 12.60
C GLY A 73 -4.88 11.16 13.27
N GLY A 74 -4.32 9.96 13.31
CA GLY A 74 -2.89 9.80 13.50
C GLY A 74 -2.14 10.33 12.29
N ILE A 75 -0.91 10.81 12.51
CA ILE A 75 0.00 11.20 11.44
C ILE A 75 1.31 10.41 11.58
N GLU A 76 1.80 9.92 10.47
CA GLU A 76 3.10 9.28 10.31
C GLU A 76 3.87 10.01 9.21
N ASN A 77 5.13 10.36 9.45
CA ASN A 77 5.98 10.91 8.40
C ASN A 77 6.51 9.75 7.54
N ILE A 78 6.27 9.81 6.23
CA ILE A 78 6.64 8.73 5.31
C ILE A 78 7.75 9.12 4.33
N SER A 79 8.31 10.32 4.46
CA SER A 79 9.44 10.80 3.66
C SER A 79 10.70 10.94 4.53
N ASP A 80 11.60 9.97 4.44
CA ASP A 80 12.99 10.14 4.88
C ASP A 80 13.79 10.70 3.68
N LYS A 81 14.30 11.93 3.84
CA LYS A 81 15.27 12.64 2.97
C LYS A 81 15.24 12.28 1.47
N LEU A 82 14.70 13.21 0.65
CA LEU A 82 14.67 13.18 -0.82
C LEU A 82 13.80 12.05 -1.38
N SER A 83 12.50 12.25 -1.55
CA SER A 83 12.03 12.76 -2.85
C SER A 83 10.62 13.33 -2.73
N ILE A 84 10.52 14.66 -2.84
CA ILE A 84 9.27 15.44 -2.95
C ILE A 84 8.51 15.12 -4.26
N SER A 85 9.11 14.34 -5.16
CA SER A 85 8.69 14.14 -6.55
C SER A 85 8.34 12.71 -6.94
N SER A 86 8.41 11.72 -6.04
CA SER A 86 8.37 10.33 -6.50
C SER A 86 7.01 9.90 -7.06
N HIS A 87 5.89 10.58 -6.74
CA HIS A 87 4.52 10.10 -7.01
C HIS A 87 4.31 8.61 -6.62
N ARG A 88 5.19 8.09 -5.76
CA ARG A 88 5.42 6.66 -5.50
C ARG A 88 5.90 6.46 -4.07
N ILE A 89 5.38 5.43 -3.40
CA ILE A 89 5.80 5.02 -2.05
C ILE A 89 6.09 3.51 -2.11
N THR A 90 7.30 3.10 -1.73
CA THR A 90 7.82 1.72 -1.98
C THR A 90 8.10 0.89 -0.73
N ASP A 91 7.81 1.37 0.48
CA ASP A 91 7.89 0.56 1.72
C ASP A 91 7.04 1.22 2.84
N PRO A 92 5.70 1.25 2.71
CA PRO A 92 4.87 1.93 3.69
C PRO A 92 4.75 1.15 4.99
N LYS A 93 4.69 1.87 6.11
CA LYS A 93 4.33 1.27 7.40
C LYS A 93 2.89 0.76 7.35
N LYS A 94 2.64 -0.45 7.87
CA LYS A 94 1.31 -1.10 7.82
C LYS A 94 0.18 -0.25 8.43
N ASN A 95 0.48 0.54 9.47
CA ASN A 95 -0.49 1.46 10.10
C ASN A 95 -0.88 2.67 9.24
N THR A 96 -0.22 2.94 8.12
CA THR A 96 -0.58 4.02 7.18
C THR A 96 -1.39 3.52 5.98
N VAL A 97 -1.54 2.21 5.84
CA VAL A 97 -2.25 1.58 4.73
C VAL A 97 -3.71 1.32 5.09
N TRP A 98 -4.58 1.67 4.17
CA TRP A 98 -6.03 1.57 4.28
C TRP A 98 -6.57 0.68 3.17
N LYS A 99 -7.21 -0.42 3.54
CA LYS A 99 -8.01 -1.24 2.64
C LYS A 99 -9.32 -0.49 2.33
N VAL A 100 -9.55 -0.25 1.05
CA VAL A 100 -10.73 0.40 0.49
C VAL A 100 -11.59 -0.68 -0.18
N GLU A 101 -12.83 -0.77 0.26
CA GLU A 101 -13.83 -1.69 -0.29
C GLU A 101 -15.07 -0.91 -0.72
N ARG A 102 -15.73 -1.38 -1.77
CA ARG A 102 -16.95 -0.78 -2.30
C ARG A 102 -18.16 -1.52 -1.76
N THR A 103 -19.14 -0.77 -1.26
CA THR A 103 -20.41 -1.30 -0.79
C THR A 103 -21.36 -1.54 -1.97
N SER A 104 -22.43 -2.30 -1.75
CA SER A 104 -23.45 -2.58 -2.77
C SER A 104 -24.18 -1.33 -3.27
N ASP A 105 -24.26 -0.27 -2.46
CA ASP A 105 -24.80 1.05 -2.85
C ASP A 105 -23.73 1.97 -3.49
N GLY A 106 -22.56 1.43 -3.81
CA GLY A 106 -21.52 2.10 -4.57
C GLY A 106 -20.63 3.06 -3.77
N LYS A 107 -20.79 3.13 -2.44
CA LYS A 107 -19.94 3.92 -1.53
C LYS A 107 -18.68 3.14 -1.13
N PHE A 108 -17.78 3.79 -0.40
CA PHE A 108 -16.50 3.22 0.02
C PHE A 108 -16.37 3.16 1.53
N THR A 109 -15.80 2.06 2.03
CA THR A 109 -15.38 1.91 3.43
C THR A 109 -13.87 1.83 3.51
N LEU A 110 -13.28 2.37 4.57
CA LEU A 110 -11.84 2.41 4.78
C LEU A 110 -11.47 1.70 6.08
N GLN A 111 -10.69 0.63 5.98
CA GLN A 111 -10.19 -0.15 7.10
C GLN A 111 -8.66 -0.08 7.17
N ASN A 112 -8.09 0.26 8.32
CA ASN A 112 -6.65 0.26 8.49
C ASN A 112 -6.09 -1.18 8.46
N GLU A 113 -5.00 -1.39 7.73
CA GLU A 113 -4.49 -2.74 7.49
C GLU A 113 -3.80 -3.35 8.72
N GLN A 114 -3.22 -2.55 9.60
CA GLN A 114 -2.52 -3.05 10.78
C GLN A 114 -3.47 -3.51 11.89
N ASN A 115 -4.45 -2.68 12.25
CA ASN A 115 -5.31 -2.93 13.41
C ASN A 115 -6.78 -3.17 13.07
N LYS A 116 -7.12 -3.22 11.77
CA LYS A 116 -8.47 -3.49 11.26
C LYS A 116 -9.54 -2.49 11.71
N VAL A 117 -9.12 -1.31 12.16
CA VAL A 117 -10.00 -0.21 12.58
C VAL A 117 -10.61 0.47 11.36
N TYR A 118 -11.93 0.66 11.36
CA TYR A 118 -12.59 1.45 10.33
C TYR A 118 -12.59 2.93 10.67
N ILE A 119 -12.53 3.79 9.65
CA ILE A 119 -12.90 5.19 9.83
C ILE A 119 -14.39 5.26 10.17
N ALA A 120 -14.71 6.01 11.22
CA ALA A 120 -16.08 6.27 11.66
C ALA A 120 -16.33 7.79 11.72
N THR A 121 -17.57 8.21 11.44
CA THR A 121 -17.96 9.61 11.68
C THR A 121 -18.26 9.90 13.14
N THR A 122 -18.26 11.19 13.42
CA THR A 122 -18.95 11.75 14.57
C THR A 122 -19.79 12.92 14.11
N THR A 123 -20.70 13.38 14.97
CA THR A 123 -21.46 14.61 14.73
C THR A 123 -20.63 15.88 14.97
N GLU A 124 -19.36 15.76 15.36
CA GLU A 124 -18.49 16.88 15.70
C GLU A 124 -17.63 17.33 14.51
N ASP A 125 -17.68 18.63 14.24
CA ASP A 125 -16.81 19.26 13.26
C ASP A 125 -15.32 19.17 13.63
N ASN A 126 -14.50 19.11 12.58
CA ASN A 126 -13.06 18.93 12.60
C ASN A 126 -12.59 17.62 13.24
N SER A 127 -13.39 16.57 13.38
CA SER A 127 -13.00 15.32 14.06
C SER A 127 -12.75 14.14 13.12
N LEU A 128 -11.96 13.17 13.54
CA LEU A 128 -11.81 11.91 12.83
C LEU A 128 -11.55 10.81 13.85
N LYS A 129 -12.39 9.78 13.83
CA LYS A 129 -12.38 8.68 14.81
C LYS A 129 -12.21 7.35 14.11
N GLY A 130 -11.69 6.39 14.87
CA GLY A 130 -11.66 4.99 14.48
C GLY A 130 -12.63 4.18 15.33
N ASP A 131 -13.36 3.27 14.71
CA ASP A 131 -14.07 2.25 15.49
C ASP A 131 -13.22 0.99 15.66
N GLN A 132 -12.75 0.79 16.89
CA GLN A 132 -11.96 -0.39 17.28
C GLN A 132 -12.79 -1.65 17.41
N THR A 133 -14.12 -1.53 17.52
CA THR A 133 -15.01 -2.69 17.66
C THR A 133 -15.42 -3.29 16.30
N GLY A 134 -15.15 -2.59 15.20
CA GLY A 134 -15.52 -3.00 13.85
C GLY A 134 -17.03 -2.94 13.55
N ASN A 135 -17.84 -2.45 14.49
CA ASN A 135 -19.30 -2.41 14.40
C ASN A 135 -19.81 -1.21 13.61
N LYS A 136 -19.00 -0.15 13.49
CA LYS A 136 -19.29 1.10 12.80
C LYS A 136 -18.26 1.32 11.71
N LYS A 137 -18.68 1.14 10.47
CA LYS A 137 -17.92 1.51 9.28
C LYS A 137 -18.64 2.64 8.57
N GLU A 138 -17.96 3.76 8.42
CA GLU A 138 -18.51 4.88 7.69
C GLU A 138 -18.50 4.61 6.19
N MET A 139 -19.54 5.07 5.49
CA MET A 139 -19.66 4.95 4.05
C MET A 139 -19.40 6.29 3.39
N PHE A 140 -18.37 6.35 2.55
CA PHE A 140 -17.94 7.57 1.88
C PHE A 140 -18.30 7.56 0.40
N VAL A 141 -18.58 8.74 -0.13
CA VAL A 141 -18.61 9.01 -1.57
C VAL A 141 -17.39 9.85 -1.95
N LEU A 142 -16.90 9.71 -3.17
CA LEU A 142 -15.89 10.61 -3.71
C LEU A 142 -16.55 11.86 -4.25
N LYS A 143 -15.98 13.02 -3.92
CA LYS A 143 -16.41 14.31 -4.42
C LYS A 143 -15.21 15.19 -4.72
N VAL A 144 -15.37 16.04 -5.72
CA VAL A 144 -14.46 17.16 -5.96
C VAL A 144 -14.49 18.07 -4.73
N TYR A 145 -13.32 18.31 -4.14
CA TYR A 145 -13.16 19.20 -3.02
C TYR A 145 -13.12 20.66 -3.53
N PRO A 146 -13.99 21.57 -3.04
CA PRO A 146 -14.09 22.91 -3.61
C PRO A 146 -12.82 23.75 -3.37
N THR A 147 -11.90 23.82 -4.31
CA THR A 147 -10.75 24.72 -4.19
C THR A 147 -11.16 26.13 -4.64
N GLY A 148 -10.83 27.16 -3.84
CA GLY A 148 -11.11 28.54 -4.22
C GLY A 148 -10.23 28.99 -5.39
N ASN A 149 -10.75 29.90 -6.23
CA ASN A 149 -10.01 30.65 -7.25
C ASN A 149 -9.12 29.83 -8.21
N GLY A 150 -9.70 28.86 -8.93
CA GLY A 150 -9.05 28.27 -10.11
C GLY A 150 -7.85 27.36 -9.83
N GLN A 151 -7.66 26.94 -8.57
CA GLN A 151 -6.78 25.81 -8.28
C GLN A 151 -7.37 24.53 -8.88
N GLU A 152 -6.50 23.62 -9.34
CA GLU A 152 -6.92 22.32 -9.84
C GLU A 152 -7.86 21.66 -8.83
N SER A 153 -9.00 21.20 -9.33
CA SER A 153 -10.01 20.51 -8.54
C SER A 153 -9.44 19.19 -8.07
N SER A 154 -9.02 19.11 -6.82
CA SER A 154 -8.70 17.84 -6.17
C SER A 154 -9.99 17.17 -5.70
N PHE A 155 -9.90 15.91 -5.27
CA PHE A 155 -11.04 15.17 -4.74
C PHE A 155 -10.75 14.62 -3.36
N THR A 156 -11.81 14.29 -2.63
CA THR A 156 -11.70 13.63 -1.33
C THR A 156 -12.95 12.82 -1.01
N LEU A 157 -12.90 12.13 0.13
CA LEU A 157 -14.00 11.37 0.69
C LEU A 157 -14.96 12.29 1.43
N GLN A 158 -16.23 12.18 1.11
CA GLN A 158 -17.34 12.87 1.76
C GLN A 158 -18.29 11.84 2.37
N THR A 159 -18.83 12.14 3.55
CA THR A 159 -19.97 11.41 4.13
C THR A 159 -21.01 12.41 4.62
N THR A 160 -22.27 11.99 4.64
CA THR A 160 -23.39 12.80 5.14
C THR A 160 -23.83 12.25 6.49
N ILE A 161 -23.71 13.07 7.53
CA ILE A 161 -24.22 12.75 8.86
C ILE A 161 -25.60 13.37 9.07
N SER A 162 -26.45 12.68 9.82
CA SER A 162 -27.73 13.24 10.28
C SER A 162 -27.58 13.79 11.70
N LYS A 163 -27.81 15.09 11.88
CA LYS A 163 -28.03 15.70 13.19
C LYS A 163 -29.53 15.82 13.45
N VAL A 164 -29.92 16.05 14.70
CA VAL A 164 -31.33 16.08 15.16
C VAL A 164 -32.26 16.95 14.31
N LYS A 165 -31.73 17.97 13.61
CA LYS A 165 -32.52 18.91 12.81
C LYS A 165 -32.06 19.09 11.36
N GLU A 166 -30.85 18.63 11.00
CA GLU A 166 -30.22 18.93 9.71
C GLU A 166 -29.24 17.82 9.33
N SER A 167 -29.08 17.57 8.03
CA SER A 167 -27.99 16.74 7.50
C SER A 167 -26.78 17.62 7.18
N GLU A 168 -25.59 17.15 7.51
CA GLU A 168 -24.35 17.85 7.21
C GLU A 168 -23.40 16.94 6.44
N ASP A 169 -22.78 17.50 5.41
CA ASP A 169 -21.71 16.85 4.68
C ASP A 169 -20.36 17.13 5.35
N LEU A 170 -19.67 16.05 5.70
CA LEU A 170 -18.32 16.07 6.23
C LEU A 170 -17.34 15.58 5.17
N TRP A 171 -16.22 16.31 5.06
CA TRP A 171 -15.19 16.09 4.05
C TRP A 171 -13.88 15.71 4.74
N LEU A 172 -13.24 14.64 4.27
CA LEU A 172 -11.93 14.25 4.75
C LEU A 172 -10.88 15.23 4.21
N VAL A 173 -10.16 15.88 5.10
CA VAL A 173 -9.16 16.89 4.75
C VAL A 173 -7.95 16.77 5.67
N TYR A 174 -6.82 17.32 5.24
CA TYR A 174 -5.74 17.67 6.14
C TYR A 174 -5.90 19.12 6.59
N HIS A 175 -6.03 19.33 7.90
CA HIS A 175 -6.10 20.67 8.48
C HIS A 175 -4.69 21.11 8.92
N THR A 176 -4.32 22.36 8.62
CA THR A 176 -3.02 22.99 8.95
C THR A 176 -3.14 24.19 9.88
N ASP A 177 -4.27 24.37 10.57
CA ASP A 177 -4.38 25.48 11.52
C ASP A 177 -3.48 25.21 12.73
N LYS A 178 -3.04 26.26 13.44
CA LYS A 178 -2.01 26.19 14.49
C LYS A 178 -2.30 25.12 15.54
N ASN A 179 -3.58 24.84 15.80
CA ASN A 179 -4.04 23.90 16.81
C ASN A 179 -4.48 22.54 16.22
N ILE A 180 -4.56 22.41 14.90
CA ILE A 180 -5.05 21.22 14.19
C ILE A 180 -4.13 20.99 12.98
N LYS A 181 -3.11 20.16 13.16
CA LYS A 181 -2.14 19.74 12.12
C LYS A 181 -2.29 18.26 11.83
N THR A 182 -3.43 17.85 11.29
CA THR A 182 -3.80 16.44 11.13
C THR A 182 -5.00 16.26 10.21
N PHE A 183 -5.29 15.01 9.85
CA PHE A 183 -6.47 14.60 9.11
C PHE A 183 -7.73 14.66 9.97
N VAL A 184 -8.79 15.22 9.39
CA VAL A 184 -10.08 15.45 10.02
C VAL A 184 -11.21 15.27 9.02
N LEU A 185 -12.41 14.94 9.50
CA LEU A 185 -13.67 15.22 8.83
C LEU A 185 -14.15 16.61 9.25
N THR A 186 -14.46 17.46 8.27
CA THR A 186 -14.90 18.84 8.52
C THR A 186 -16.02 19.24 7.57
N THR A 187 -16.89 20.14 8.02
CA THR A 187 -17.85 20.79 7.12
C THR A 187 -17.17 21.85 6.25
N LEU A 188 -17.81 22.21 5.14
CA LEU A 188 -17.44 23.43 4.42
C LEU A 188 -17.78 24.67 5.25
N GLY A 189 -17.06 25.76 4.99
CA GLY A 189 -17.36 27.08 5.54
C GLY A 189 -18.57 27.74 4.87
N LYS A 190 -18.81 29.00 5.24
CA LYS A 190 -19.91 29.80 4.71
C LYS A 190 -19.90 29.81 3.17
N ARG A 191 -21.08 29.72 2.56
CA ARG A 191 -21.29 29.72 1.10
C ARG A 191 -20.60 28.55 0.38
N GLY A 192 -20.43 27.41 1.05
CA GLY A 192 -19.83 26.20 0.45
C GLY A 192 -18.34 26.32 0.13
N ARG A 193 -17.63 27.28 0.76
CA ARG A 193 -16.19 27.48 0.56
C ARG A 193 -15.38 26.65 1.53
N THR A 194 -14.17 26.29 1.15
CA THR A 194 -13.26 25.59 2.06
C THR A 194 -12.88 26.45 3.25
N LYS A 195 -12.69 25.80 4.40
CA LYS A 195 -12.19 26.46 5.60
C LYS A 195 -10.72 26.82 5.39
N ARG A 196 -10.28 27.91 6.03
CA ARG A 196 -8.88 28.34 5.94
C ARG A 196 -7.97 27.23 6.49
N GLY A 197 -6.94 26.88 5.73
CA GLY A 197 -5.97 25.88 6.15
C GLY A 197 -6.49 24.44 6.09
N THR A 198 -7.52 24.16 5.30
CA THR A 198 -7.91 22.77 4.96
C THR A 198 -7.46 22.45 3.55
N HIS A 199 -6.85 21.29 3.36
CA HIS A 199 -6.35 20.80 2.09
C HIS A 199 -6.94 19.42 1.82
N SER A 200 -7.29 19.14 0.57
CA SER A 200 -7.64 17.78 0.16
C SER A 200 -6.44 16.85 0.35
N PRO A 201 -6.63 15.61 0.82
CA PRO A 201 -5.58 14.61 0.80
C PRO A 201 -5.20 14.24 -0.64
N ARG A 202 -4.02 13.64 -0.77
CA ARG A 202 -3.55 12.91 -1.95
C ARG A 202 -3.74 11.42 -1.69
N PHE A 203 -4.18 10.68 -2.70
CA PHE A 203 -4.41 9.24 -2.59
C PHE A 203 -3.36 8.49 -3.38
N PHE A 204 -2.67 7.56 -2.73
CA PHE A 204 -1.72 6.67 -3.39
C PHE A 204 -2.29 5.26 -3.34
N LYS A 205 -2.48 4.63 -4.49
CA LYS A 205 -3.06 3.30 -4.64
C LYS A 205 -1.97 2.26 -4.84
N LEU A 206 -2.05 1.13 -4.13
CA LEU A 206 -1.18 -0.01 -4.37
C LEU A 206 -1.38 -0.51 -5.80
N VAL A 207 -0.33 -0.46 -6.58
CA VAL A 207 -0.26 -1.11 -7.88
C VAL A 207 0.51 -2.41 -7.68
N ALA A 208 -0.19 -3.53 -7.87
CA ALA A 208 0.45 -4.83 -7.82
C ALA A 208 1.60 -4.87 -8.83
N PRO A 209 2.74 -5.49 -8.49
CA PRO A 209 3.80 -5.69 -9.45
C PRO A 209 3.25 -6.52 -10.59
N GLU A 210 3.63 -6.16 -11.81
CA GLU A 210 3.31 -6.99 -12.95
C GLU A 210 4.03 -8.33 -12.79
N THR A 211 3.28 -9.42 -12.98
CA THR A 211 3.82 -10.76 -12.79
C THR A 211 3.74 -11.58 -14.06
N ASN A 212 4.74 -12.42 -14.28
CA ASN A 212 4.75 -13.42 -15.36
C ASN A 212 4.99 -14.81 -14.77
N GLN A 213 4.20 -15.78 -15.21
CA GLN A 213 4.42 -17.18 -14.86
C GLN A 213 5.49 -17.78 -15.79
N LEU A 214 6.46 -18.44 -15.19
CA LEU A 214 7.50 -19.21 -15.87
C LEU A 214 7.44 -20.64 -15.39
N THR A 215 7.36 -21.59 -16.32
CA THR A 215 7.48 -23.02 -16.00
C THR A 215 8.84 -23.51 -16.44
N ILE A 216 9.62 -24.04 -15.49
CA ILE A 216 10.85 -24.78 -15.77
C ILE A 216 10.49 -26.26 -15.83
N SER A 217 10.79 -26.89 -16.97
CA SER A 217 10.50 -28.30 -17.18
C SER A 217 11.56 -29.20 -16.52
N SER A 218 11.39 -30.52 -16.62
CA SER A 218 12.33 -31.51 -16.07
C SER A 218 13.75 -31.40 -16.62
N VAL A 219 13.95 -30.73 -17.76
CA VAL A 219 15.29 -30.48 -18.33
C VAL A 219 16.00 -29.27 -17.70
N LYS A 220 15.41 -28.68 -16.64
CA LYS A 220 16.00 -27.62 -15.79
C LYS A 220 16.29 -26.29 -16.49
N CYS A 221 15.65 -26.04 -17.63
CA CYS A 221 15.73 -24.75 -18.31
C CYS A 221 14.38 -24.33 -18.94
N ALA A 222 14.28 -23.03 -19.23
CA ALA A 222 13.20 -22.40 -19.96
C ALA A 222 13.73 -21.17 -20.72
N THR A 223 13.07 -20.77 -21.81
CA THR A 223 13.32 -19.49 -22.46
C THR A 223 12.31 -18.46 -21.96
N PHE A 224 12.74 -17.20 -21.85
CA PHE A 224 11.88 -16.12 -21.39
C PHE A 224 12.22 -14.81 -22.09
N TYR A 225 11.19 -14.00 -22.33
CA TYR A 225 11.29 -12.64 -22.86
C TYR A 225 10.19 -11.79 -22.22
N SER A 226 10.51 -10.54 -21.93
CA SER A 226 9.56 -9.53 -21.46
C SER A 226 9.98 -8.16 -21.98
N GLU A 227 8.99 -7.32 -22.30
CA GLU A 227 9.21 -5.91 -22.63
C GLU A 227 9.68 -5.09 -21.41
N LYS A 228 9.53 -5.63 -20.19
CA LYS A 228 9.91 -5.01 -18.93
C LYS A 228 11.01 -5.80 -18.23
N ALA A 229 11.77 -5.12 -17.39
CA ALA A 229 12.74 -5.79 -16.54
C ALA A 229 12.00 -6.69 -15.54
N MET A 230 12.51 -7.89 -15.30
CA MET A 230 11.87 -8.87 -14.42
C MET A 230 12.86 -9.39 -13.39
N LYS A 231 12.46 -9.41 -12.12
CA LYS A 231 13.21 -10.04 -11.04
C LYS A 231 12.92 -11.54 -10.99
N LEU A 232 13.98 -12.33 -10.86
CA LEU A 232 13.92 -13.77 -10.70
C LEU A 232 13.77 -14.15 -9.21
N PRO A 233 12.91 -15.15 -8.91
CA PRO A 233 12.92 -15.83 -7.62
C PRO A 233 14.27 -16.47 -7.29
N ALA A 234 14.52 -16.69 -6.00
CA ALA A 234 15.71 -17.39 -5.54
C ALA A 234 15.80 -18.80 -6.14
N GLY A 235 17.02 -19.23 -6.48
CA GLY A 235 17.28 -20.53 -7.11
C GLY A 235 17.17 -20.54 -8.63
N LEU A 236 16.79 -19.40 -9.25
CA LEU A 236 16.84 -19.22 -10.70
C LEU A 236 18.02 -18.34 -11.11
N THR A 237 18.59 -18.64 -12.28
CA THR A 237 19.64 -17.83 -12.91
C THR A 237 19.27 -17.58 -14.36
N ALA A 238 19.31 -16.32 -14.80
CA ALA A 238 19.18 -15.97 -16.22
C ALA A 238 20.54 -15.93 -16.92
N HIS A 239 20.53 -16.32 -18.19
CA HIS A 239 21.68 -16.33 -19.08
C HIS A 239 21.33 -15.67 -20.41
N VAL A 240 22.28 -14.92 -20.96
CA VAL A 240 22.23 -14.44 -22.35
C VAL A 240 23.21 -15.24 -23.20
N GLY A 241 22.88 -15.40 -24.48
CA GLY A 241 23.81 -15.97 -25.46
C GLY A 241 24.86 -14.94 -25.86
N GLU A 242 26.13 -15.30 -25.73
CA GLU A 242 27.27 -14.55 -26.25
C GLU A 242 27.85 -15.36 -27.41
N VAL A 243 27.86 -14.77 -28.61
CA VAL A 243 28.32 -15.45 -29.82
C VAL A 243 29.82 -15.25 -29.97
N ASP A 244 30.58 -16.33 -29.90
CA ASP A 244 31.95 -16.37 -30.38
C ASP A 244 31.93 -16.63 -31.90
N ALA A 245 31.97 -15.54 -32.66
CA ALA A 245 31.95 -15.58 -34.11
C ALA A 245 33.22 -16.21 -34.72
N GLN A 246 34.33 -16.28 -33.98
CA GLN A 246 35.58 -16.87 -34.47
C GLN A 246 35.53 -18.39 -34.43
N HIS A 247 34.88 -18.95 -33.40
CA HIS A 247 34.77 -20.40 -33.21
C HIS A 247 33.39 -20.95 -33.60
N GLY A 248 32.42 -20.10 -33.93
CA GLY A 248 31.06 -20.51 -34.27
C GLY A 248 30.30 -21.09 -33.08
N VAL A 249 30.65 -20.66 -31.85
CA VAL A 249 30.11 -21.19 -30.59
C VAL A 249 29.24 -20.13 -29.92
N VAL A 250 28.18 -20.56 -29.25
CA VAL A 250 27.37 -19.70 -28.37
C VAL A 250 27.65 -20.07 -26.92
N HIS A 251 28.14 -19.11 -26.14
CA HIS A 251 28.35 -19.24 -24.70
C HIS A 251 27.16 -18.67 -23.94
N LEU A 252 26.75 -19.32 -22.86
CA LEU A 252 25.76 -18.79 -21.94
C LEU A 252 26.47 -17.97 -20.87
N LYS A 253 26.20 -16.67 -20.84
CA LYS A 253 26.70 -15.75 -19.81
C LYS A 253 25.60 -15.47 -18.80
N ALA A 254 25.85 -15.82 -17.54
CA ALA A 254 24.93 -15.50 -16.46
C ALA A 254 24.81 -13.98 -16.29
N ILE A 255 23.58 -13.48 -16.21
CA ILE A 255 23.27 -12.05 -15.99
C ILE A 255 22.68 -11.77 -14.60
N GLY A 256 22.57 -12.79 -13.76
CA GLY A 256 22.14 -12.68 -12.36
C GLY A 256 20.64 -12.84 -12.17
N SER A 257 20.10 -12.15 -11.16
CA SER A 257 18.73 -12.29 -10.66
C SER A 257 17.74 -11.25 -11.20
N VAL A 258 18.17 -10.39 -12.13
CA VAL A 258 17.31 -9.41 -12.80
C VAL A 258 17.52 -9.55 -14.30
N ILE A 259 16.43 -9.80 -15.03
CA ILE A 259 16.39 -9.82 -16.48
C ILE A 259 16.11 -8.39 -16.95
N PRO A 260 17.00 -7.76 -17.74
CA PRO A 260 16.73 -6.43 -18.27
C PRO A 260 15.52 -6.45 -19.23
N ALA A 261 14.86 -5.30 -19.34
CA ALA A 261 13.78 -5.11 -20.30
C ALA A 261 14.23 -5.44 -21.74
N ASN A 262 13.31 -5.99 -22.54
CA ASN A 262 13.54 -6.35 -23.94
C ASN A 262 14.70 -7.33 -24.17
N THR A 263 15.03 -8.14 -23.16
CA THR A 263 16.11 -9.13 -23.25
C THR A 263 15.53 -10.54 -23.27
N ALA A 264 15.82 -11.28 -24.33
CA ALA A 264 15.54 -12.72 -24.40
C ALA A 264 16.63 -13.46 -23.63
N VAL A 265 16.23 -14.34 -22.72
CA VAL A 265 17.13 -15.08 -21.85
C VAL A 265 16.78 -16.56 -21.82
N ILE A 266 17.77 -17.37 -21.44
CA ILE A 266 17.57 -18.73 -20.98
C ILE A 266 17.65 -18.71 -19.46
N ILE A 267 16.65 -19.26 -18.78
CA ILE A 267 16.59 -19.35 -17.32
C ILE A 267 16.83 -20.81 -16.94
N THR A 268 17.72 -21.03 -15.99
CA THR A 268 18.02 -22.36 -15.42
C THR A 268 17.62 -22.41 -13.95
N GLY A 269 17.09 -23.56 -13.51
CA GLY A 269 16.66 -23.80 -12.14
C GLY A 269 16.05 -25.19 -11.97
N GLU A 270 15.56 -25.50 -10.76
CA GLU A 270 14.84 -26.74 -10.54
C GLU A 270 13.48 -26.75 -11.26
N PRO A 271 12.93 -27.92 -11.61
CA PRO A 271 11.62 -28.00 -12.25
C PRO A 271 10.52 -27.43 -11.35
N GLY A 272 9.63 -26.63 -11.91
CA GLY A 272 8.57 -25.98 -11.16
C GLY A 272 7.91 -24.83 -11.89
N THR A 273 6.90 -24.24 -11.25
CA THR A 273 6.26 -23.00 -11.71
C THR A 273 6.70 -21.85 -10.81
N TYR A 274 7.18 -20.78 -11.43
CA TYR A 274 7.77 -19.62 -10.78
C TYR A 274 7.04 -18.35 -11.20
N THR A 275 6.85 -17.43 -10.26
CA THR A 275 6.29 -16.11 -10.54
C THR A 275 7.42 -15.09 -10.59
N LEU A 276 7.63 -14.48 -11.75
CA LEU A 276 8.55 -13.37 -11.94
C LEU A 276 7.81 -12.06 -11.67
N THR A 277 8.49 -11.07 -11.08
CA THR A 277 7.91 -9.76 -10.76
C THR A 277 8.68 -8.66 -11.48
N ALA A 278 7.98 -7.75 -12.13
CA ALA A 278 8.58 -6.53 -12.69
C ALA A 278 9.00 -5.53 -11.60
#